data_AF-A0AAN8Z2C0-F1
#
_entry.id   AF-A0AAN8Z2C0-F1
#
_cell.length_a   1.000
_cell.length_b   1.000
_cell.length_c   1.000
_cell.angle_alpha   90.00
_cell.angle_beta   90.00
_cell.angle_gamma   90.00
#
_symmetry.space_group_name_H-M   'P 1'
#
loop_
_entity.id
_entity.type
_entity.pdbx_description
1 polymer ?
#
loop_
_entity_poly.entity_id
_entity_poly.type
_entity_poly.pdbx_seq_one_letter_code
_entity_poly.pdbx_strand_id
1 'polypeptide(L)'
;MDATTPKYSKARYDEIVKEVSLYLKKVDYNTEKIPFVPVGHVETDVLKHALQEALPSDSVGFNVKNATVKDFKCGYVASDSKNDHAKEAANFTSQAIWFEKEPKFLKNGDAGFVKMVPSKPIVVETFFEYPSLGRFAMRDMRQMVAVGAIKQVEKKDPTGAKIT
;
A
#
# COMPACT_ATOMS: atom_id res chain seq x y z
N MET A 1 11.88 -23.73 5.44
CA MET A 1 12.08 -24.43 6.73
C MET A 1 13.34 -25.32 6.71
N ASP A 2 14.18 -25.14 5.69
CA ASP A 2 15.25 -26.07 5.34
C ASP A 2 16.61 -25.67 5.96
N ALA A 3 16.70 -24.43 6.47
CA ALA A 3 17.90 -23.81 7.03
C ALA A 3 17.95 -23.80 8.57
N THR A 4 16.97 -24.38 9.27
CA THR A 4 17.00 -24.50 10.74
C THR A 4 17.85 -25.71 11.16
N THR A 5 18.55 -25.60 12.29
CA THR A 5 19.29 -26.72 12.92
C THR A 5 18.57 -27.07 14.23
N PRO A 6 17.88 -28.22 14.36
CA PRO A 6 17.61 -29.28 13.38
C PRO A 6 16.55 -28.89 12.33
N LYS A 7 16.65 -29.53 11.15
CA LYS A 7 15.77 -29.27 10.00
C LYS A 7 14.30 -29.52 10.37
N TYR A 8 13.41 -28.63 9.95
CA TYR A 8 11.96 -28.71 10.22
C TYR A 8 11.59 -28.83 11.71
N SER A 9 12.36 -28.21 12.61
CA SER A 9 12.04 -28.18 14.03
C SER A 9 10.70 -27.48 14.31
N LYS A 10 9.74 -28.22 14.85
CA LYS A 10 8.45 -27.70 15.31
C LYS A 10 8.60 -26.65 16.41
N ALA A 11 9.57 -26.83 17.31
CA ALA A 11 9.83 -25.88 18.39
C ALA A 11 10.20 -24.48 17.86
N ARG A 12 10.97 -24.42 16.77
CA ARG A 12 11.35 -23.15 16.13
C ARG A 12 10.17 -22.50 15.41
N TYR A 13 9.28 -23.31 14.83
CA TYR A 13 8.05 -22.81 14.22
C TYR A 13 7.14 -22.16 15.27
N ASP A 14 6.88 -22.85 16.39
CA ASP A 14 5.99 -22.34 17.45
C ASP A 14 6.54 -21.04 18.09
N GLU A 15 7.86 -20.92 18.22
CA GLU A 15 8.54 -19.69 18.68
C GLU A 15 8.29 -18.51 17.72
N ILE A 16 8.50 -18.71 16.42
CA ILE A 16 8.32 -17.65 15.41
C ILE A 16 6.85 -17.25 15.31
N VAL A 17 5.91 -18.21 15.34
CA VAL A 17 4.47 -17.91 15.35
C VAL A 17 4.10 -17.05 16.54
N LYS A 18 4.67 -17.32 17.73
CA LYS A 18 4.43 -16.53 18.93
C LYS A 18 4.98 -15.10 18.81
N GLU A 19 6.20 -14.94 18.31
CA GLU A 19 6.81 -13.61 18.13
C GLU A 19 6.06 -12.77 17.08
N VAL A 20 5.76 -13.37 15.93
CA VAL A 20 5.07 -12.69 14.82
C VAL A 20 3.62 -12.38 15.18
N SER A 21 2.92 -13.26 15.90
CA SER A 21 1.55 -12.98 16.35
C SER A 21 1.48 -11.84 17.35
N LEU A 22 2.47 -11.70 18.25
CA LEU A 22 2.58 -10.54 19.14
C LEU A 22 2.79 -9.24 18.37
N TYR A 23 3.60 -9.27 17.31
CA TYR A 23 3.81 -8.11 16.45
C TYR A 23 2.55 -7.73 15.67
N LEU A 24 1.89 -8.70 15.04
CA LEU A 24 0.67 -8.48 14.26
C LEU A 24 -0.46 -7.89 15.11
N LYS A 25 -0.60 -8.31 16.37
CA LYS A 25 -1.56 -7.73 17.32
C LYS A 25 -1.29 -6.26 17.62
N LYS A 26 -0.02 -5.82 17.64
CA LYS A 26 0.33 -4.39 17.83
C LYS A 26 -0.06 -3.52 16.64
N VAL A 27 -0.12 -4.12 15.44
CA VAL A 27 -0.47 -3.43 14.19
C VAL A 27 -1.95 -3.62 13.84
N ASP A 28 -2.77 -4.05 14.81
CA ASP A 28 -4.22 -4.25 14.69
C ASP A 28 -4.64 -5.25 13.59
N TYR A 29 -3.78 -6.24 13.30
CA TYR A 29 -4.13 -7.35 12.40
C TYR A 29 -4.89 -8.44 13.16
N ASN A 30 -5.96 -8.95 12.56
CA ASN A 30 -6.69 -10.09 13.09
C ASN A 30 -5.88 -11.39 12.91
N THR A 31 -5.31 -11.90 14.01
CA THR A 31 -4.47 -13.10 14.02
C THR A 31 -5.22 -14.40 13.72
N GLU A 32 -6.55 -14.43 13.84
CA GLU A 32 -7.34 -15.64 13.58
C GLU A 32 -7.50 -15.92 12.09
N LYS A 33 -7.42 -14.89 11.26
CA LYS A 33 -7.55 -15.00 9.80
C LYS A 33 -6.23 -15.30 9.10
N ILE A 34 -5.10 -15.33 9.82
CA ILE A 34 -3.77 -15.46 9.24
C ILE A 34 -3.27 -16.90 9.46
N PRO A 35 -3.33 -17.77 8.43
CA PRO A 35 -2.72 -19.09 8.52
C PRO A 35 -1.20 -18.95 8.47
N PHE A 36 -0.52 -19.43 9.51
CA PHE A 36 0.93 -19.60 9.48
C PHE A 36 1.25 -20.88 8.71
N VAL A 37 1.89 -20.75 7.55
CA VAL A 37 2.27 -21.88 6.70
C VAL A 37 3.80 -22.00 6.70
N PRO A 38 4.36 -23.13 7.16
CA PRO A 38 5.80 -23.38 7.07
C PRO A 38 6.19 -23.64 5.61
N VAL A 39 6.82 -22.66 4.95
CA VAL A 39 7.29 -22.80 3.56
C VAL A 39 8.77 -23.20 3.52
N GLY A 40 9.09 -24.17 2.65
CA GLY A 40 10.45 -24.42 2.14
C GLY A 40 10.56 -23.86 0.74
N HIS A 41 11.65 -23.16 0.42
CA HIS A 41 11.79 -22.52 -0.88
C HIS A 41 12.25 -23.57 -1.90
N VAL A 42 11.37 -23.91 -2.84
CA VAL A 42 11.74 -24.57 -4.10
C VAL A 42 11.50 -23.55 -5.19
N GLU A 43 12.50 -23.29 -6.03
CA GLU A 43 12.35 -22.44 -7.20
C GLU A 43 11.34 -23.07 -8.15
N THR A 44 10.11 -22.56 -8.13
CA THR A 44 9.10 -22.87 -9.13
C THR A 44 9.07 -21.73 -10.13
N ASP A 45 9.42 -22.04 -11.38
CA ASP A 45 9.25 -21.12 -12.50
C ASP A 45 7.78 -20.68 -12.61
N VAL A 46 7.54 -19.39 -12.45
CA VAL A 46 6.22 -18.78 -12.63
C VAL A 46 5.85 -18.81 -14.11
N LEU A 47 4.95 -19.72 -14.49
CA LEU A 47 4.34 -19.76 -15.81
C LEU A 47 3.51 -18.48 -16.03
N LYS A 48 4.07 -17.52 -16.78
CA LYS A 48 3.38 -16.30 -17.22
C LYS A 48 2.38 -16.65 -18.31
N HIS A 49 1.11 -16.80 -17.93
CA HIS A 49 0.03 -17.00 -18.88
C HIS A 49 -0.51 -15.64 -19.36
N ALA A 50 -0.70 -15.50 -20.67
CA ALA A 50 -1.38 -14.34 -21.24
C ALA A 50 -2.87 -14.42 -20.88
N LEU A 51 -3.38 -13.40 -20.18
CA LEU A 51 -4.79 -13.27 -19.83
C LEU A 51 -5.48 -12.34 -20.84
N GLN A 52 -6.70 -12.69 -21.25
CA GLN A 52 -7.51 -11.87 -22.16
C GLN A 52 -8.20 -10.71 -21.43
N GLU A 53 -8.58 -10.92 -20.18
CA GLU A 53 -9.22 -9.93 -19.32
C GLU A 53 -8.56 -9.99 -17.93
N ALA A 54 -8.39 -8.82 -17.31
CA ALA A 54 -7.82 -8.68 -15.98
C ALA A 54 -8.94 -8.46 -14.97
N LEU A 55 -8.92 -9.21 -13.87
CA LEU A 55 -9.84 -9.01 -12.77
C LEU A 55 -9.24 -8.04 -11.74
N PRO A 56 -10.08 -7.37 -10.92
CA PRO A 56 -9.58 -6.60 -9.79
C PRO A 56 -8.69 -7.48 -8.91
N SER A 57 -7.48 -7.01 -8.61
CA SER A 57 -6.40 -7.70 -7.88
C SER A 57 -5.35 -8.44 -8.74
N ASP A 58 -5.50 -8.52 -10.06
CA ASP A 58 -4.48 -9.10 -10.93
C ASP A 58 -3.31 -8.13 -11.17
N SER A 59 -2.08 -8.64 -11.07
CA SER A 59 -0.88 -7.90 -11.48
C SER A 59 -0.61 -8.15 -12.95
N VAL A 60 -1.05 -7.24 -13.81
CA VAL A 60 -0.95 -7.40 -15.27
C VAL A 60 0.03 -6.42 -15.90
N GLY A 61 0.74 -6.89 -16.93
CA GLY A 61 1.41 -6.04 -17.90
C GLY A 61 0.55 -5.93 -19.14
N PHE A 62 0.13 -4.72 -19.51
CA PHE A 62 -0.65 -4.47 -20.72
C PHE A 62 0.11 -3.54 -21.66
N ASN A 63 -0.14 -3.68 -22.96
CA ASN A 63 0.50 -2.85 -23.98
C ASN A 63 -0.40 -1.66 -24.32
N VAL A 64 0.11 -0.45 -24.18
CA VAL A 64 -0.58 0.79 -24.52
C VAL A 64 -0.06 1.29 -25.87
N LYS A 65 -0.95 1.42 -26.85
CA LYS A 65 -0.59 2.01 -28.14
C LYS A 65 -0.43 3.52 -27.98
N ASN A 66 0.55 4.10 -28.67
CA ASN A 66 0.78 5.55 -28.73
C ASN A 66 1.27 6.23 -27.43
N ALA A 67 1.95 5.50 -26.55
CA ALA A 67 2.56 6.07 -25.35
C ALA A 67 4.04 5.68 -25.26
N THR A 68 4.89 6.57 -24.72
CA THR A 68 6.32 6.29 -24.57
C THR A 68 6.68 5.96 -23.14
N VAL A 69 7.72 5.16 -22.93
CA VAL A 69 8.20 4.79 -21.57
C VAL A 69 8.58 6.01 -20.73
N LYS A 70 8.86 7.17 -21.36
CA LYS A 70 9.20 8.41 -20.66
C LYS A 70 8.00 9.09 -20.00
N ASP A 71 6.79 8.81 -20.50
CA ASP A 71 5.55 9.42 -20.01
C ASP A 71 5.02 8.71 -18.76
N PHE A 72 5.49 7.48 -18.50
CA PHE A 72 5.09 6.68 -17.35
C PHE A 72 6.15 6.68 -16.26
N LYS A 73 5.69 6.87 -15.02
CA LYS A 73 6.50 6.72 -13.82
C LYS A 73 5.76 5.88 -12.80
N CYS A 74 6.51 5.26 -11.91
CA CYS A 74 5.92 4.52 -10.79
C CYS A 74 5.01 5.45 -9.97
N GLY A 75 3.79 4.99 -9.69
CA GLY A 75 2.77 5.75 -8.97
C GLY A 75 1.67 6.35 -9.85
N TYR A 76 1.74 6.20 -11.18
CA TYR A 76 0.67 6.62 -12.07
C TYR A 76 -0.48 5.60 -12.02
N VAL A 77 -1.71 6.10 -12.06
CA VAL A 77 -2.94 5.29 -11.97
C VAL A 77 -3.66 5.39 -13.31
N ALA A 78 -3.94 4.25 -13.94
CA ALA A 78 -4.76 4.19 -15.14
C ALA A 78 -6.23 4.05 -14.75
N SER A 79 -7.10 4.81 -15.41
CA SER A 79 -8.56 4.73 -15.25
C SER A 79 -9.24 4.79 -16.61
N ASP A 80 -10.50 4.36 -16.67
CA ASP A 80 -11.32 4.53 -17.88
C ASP A 80 -11.57 6.03 -18.12
N SER A 81 -11.61 6.44 -19.39
CA SER A 81 -11.95 7.80 -19.80
C SER A 81 -13.39 8.16 -19.43
N LYS A 82 -14.29 7.18 -19.36
CA LYS A 82 -15.72 7.40 -19.11
C LYS A 82 -16.08 7.42 -17.62
N ASN A 83 -15.30 6.75 -16.78
CA ASN A 83 -15.55 6.63 -15.35
C ASN A 83 -14.36 7.21 -14.58
N ASP A 84 -14.35 8.54 -14.52
CA ASP A 84 -13.22 9.39 -14.16
C ASP A 84 -13.01 9.49 -12.63
N HIS A 85 -12.30 8.51 -12.08
CA HIS A 85 -11.90 8.51 -10.67
C HIS A 85 -10.48 9.07 -10.46
N ALA A 86 -9.52 8.83 -11.36
CA ALA A 86 -8.11 9.16 -11.11
C ALA A 86 -7.75 10.62 -11.42
N LYS A 87 -7.84 11.50 -10.40
CA LYS A 87 -7.41 12.90 -10.50
C LYS A 87 -6.27 13.21 -9.55
N GLU A 88 -5.44 14.17 -9.94
CA GLU A 88 -4.38 14.70 -9.08
C GLU A 88 -5.02 15.35 -7.84
N ALA A 89 -4.57 14.96 -6.65
CA ALA A 89 -5.00 15.59 -5.42
C ALA A 89 -4.23 16.90 -5.19
N ALA A 90 -4.96 18.01 -5.06
CA ALA A 90 -4.37 19.29 -4.65
C ALA A 90 -4.05 19.27 -3.16
N ASN A 91 -5.01 18.85 -2.34
CA ASN A 91 -4.84 18.65 -0.91
C ASN A 91 -5.68 17.45 -0.45
N PHE A 92 -5.32 16.81 0.65
CA PHE A 92 -6.17 15.78 1.24
C PHE A 92 -6.15 15.84 2.76
N THR A 93 -7.30 15.60 3.36
CA THR A 93 -7.46 15.49 4.81
C THR A 93 -7.45 14.02 5.18
N SER A 94 -6.55 13.66 6.09
CA SER A 94 -6.34 12.29 6.52
C SER A 94 -6.33 12.18 8.03
N GLN A 95 -6.77 11.03 8.52
CA GLN A 95 -6.56 10.62 9.89
C GLN A 95 -5.28 9.79 9.93
N ALA A 96 -4.26 10.28 10.63
CA ALA A 96 -3.00 9.57 10.81
C ALA A 96 -2.81 9.15 12.26
N ILE A 97 -2.00 8.12 12.48
CA ILE A 97 -1.56 7.61 13.79
C ILE A 97 -0.03 7.59 13.76
N TRP A 98 0.60 8.22 14.74
CA TRP A 98 2.06 8.38 14.83
C TRP A 98 2.65 7.35 15.77
N PHE A 99 3.80 6.79 15.36
CA PHE A 99 4.52 5.75 16.09
C PHE A 99 5.82 6.26 16.75
N GLU A 100 6.24 7.48 16.43
CA GLU A 100 7.52 8.03 16.86
C GLU A 100 7.51 8.45 18.34
N LYS A 101 8.63 8.21 19.04
CA LYS A 101 8.75 8.42 20.49
C LYS A 101 8.83 9.90 20.91
N GLU A 102 9.26 10.82 20.04
CA GLU A 102 9.34 12.26 20.35
C GLU A 102 9.11 13.16 19.12
N PRO A 103 7.89 13.22 18.58
CA PRO A 103 7.52 14.29 17.65
C PRO A 103 7.34 15.61 18.41
N LYS A 104 7.82 16.72 17.85
CA LYS A 104 7.76 18.04 18.50
C LYS A 104 6.31 18.54 18.72
N PHE A 105 5.29 17.96 18.07
CA PHE A 105 3.85 18.00 18.43
C PHE A 105 3.07 16.78 17.87
N LEU A 106 1.91 16.48 18.50
CA LEU A 106 1.09 15.24 18.54
C LEU A 106 1.80 14.06 19.22
N LYS A 107 1.27 13.53 20.34
CA LYS A 107 1.97 12.50 21.14
C LYS A 107 1.89 11.12 20.47
N ASN A 108 2.82 10.24 20.82
CA ASN A 108 2.84 8.85 20.34
C ASN A 108 1.52 8.15 20.69
N GLY A 109 0.85 7.58 19.69
CA GLY A 109 -0.47 6.94 19.83
C GLY A 109 -1.67 7.87 19.68
N ASP A 110 -1.50 9.18 19.53
CA ASP A 110 -2.62 10.09 19.25
C ASP A 110 -3.00 10.02 17.77
N ALA A 111 -4.30 9.87 17.51
CA ALA A 111 -4.86 10.00 16.17
C ALA A 111 -5.23 11.46 15.91
N GLY A 112 -4.80 12.01 14.77
CA GLY A 112 -4.96 13.40 14.42
C GLY A 112 -5.46 13.56 12.98
N PHE A 113 -6.31 14.57 12.77
CA PHE A 113 -6.68 15.00 11.42
C PHE A 113 -5.64 15.97 10.88
N VAL A 114 -5.07 15.65 9.73
CA VAL A 114 -4.02 16.45 9.09
C VAL A 114 -4.40 16.72 7.65
N LYS A 115 -4.31 17.99 7.27
CA LYS A 115 -4.34 18.42 5.87
C LYS A 115 -2.94 18.29 5.30
N MET A 116 -2.78 17.42 4.31
CA MET A 116 -1.53 17.15 3.64
C MET A 116 -1.54 17.78 2.24
N VAL A 117 -0.41 18.36 1.85
CA VAL A 117 -0.19 18.94 0.53
C VAL A 117 0.93 18.15 -0.15
N PRO A 118 0.65 17.41 -1.23
CA PRO A 118 1.67 16.64 -1.93
C PRO A 118 2.61 17.58 -2.70
N SER A 119 3.91 17.32 -2.62
CA SER A 119 4.92 18.10 -3.37
C SER A 119 5.07 17.67 -4.83
N LYS A 120 4.58 16.47 -5.17
CA LYS A 120 4.59 15.89 -6.52
C LYS A 120 3.16 15.49 -6.88
N PRO A 121 2.80 15.49 -8.18
CA PRO A 121 1.50 15.02 -8.63
C PRO A 121 1.25 13.59 -8.15
N ILE A 122 0.18 13.40 -7.38
CA ILE A 122 -0.23 12.09 -6.86
C ILE A 122 -1.74 11.96 -6.96
N VAL A 123 -2.19 10.76 -7.29
CA VAL A 123 -3.61 10.39 -7.27
C VAL A 123 -3.88 9.67 -5.96
N VAL A 124 -4.82 10.19 -5.17
CA VAL A 124 -5.29 9.57 -3.93
C VAL A 124 -6.80 9.67 -3.85
N GLU A 125 -7.42 8.68 -3.22
CA GLU A 125 -8.88 8.60 -3.08
C GLU A 125 -9.28 8.48 -1.61
N THR A 126 -10.57 8.67 -1.35
CA THR A 126 -11.12 8.44 -0.02
C THR A 126 -11.09 6.95 0.32
N PHE A 127 -10.86 6.63 1.59
CA PHE A 127 -10.83 5.24 2.07
C PHE A 127 -12.15 4.50 1.84
N PHE A 128 -13.28 5.21 1.84
CA PHE A 128 -14.60 4.61 1.65
C PHE A 128 -14.89 4.26 0.19
N GLU A 129 -14.40 5.05 -0.75
CA GLU A 129 -14.62 4.83 -2.18
C GLU A 129 -13.61 3.83 -2.74
N TYR A 130 -12.31 4.04 -2.46
CA TYR A 130 -11.23 3.17 -2.92
C TYR A 130 -10.22 2.90 -1.77
N PRO A 131 -10.43 1.81 -0.99
CA PRO A 131 -9.59 1.46 0.15
C PRO A 131 -8.09 1.27 -0.18
N SER A 132 -7.79 0.85 -1.42
CA SER A 132 -6.42 0.61 -1.90
C SER A 132 -5.62 1.89 -2.10
N LEU A 133 -6.28 2.99 -2.51
CA LEU A 133 -5.65 4.31 -2.71
C LEU A 133 -5.81 5.25 -1.51
N GLY A 134 -6.72 4.93 -0.58
CA GLY A 134 -6.98 5.74 0.60
C GLY A 134 -6.13 5.42 1.83
N ARG A 135 -5.17 4.50 1.74
CA ARG A 135 -4.24 4.17 2.84
C ARG A 135 -2.81 4.57 2.48
N PHE A 136 -2.11 5.20 3.41
CA PHE A 136 -0.72 5.58 3.20
C PHE A 136 0.12 5.38 4.46
N ALA A 137 1.43 5.25 4.26
CA ALA A 137 2.41 5.24 5.33
C ALA A 137 3.39 6.40 5.12
N MET A 138 3.58 7.20 6.17
CA MET A 138 4.60 8.24 6.21
C MET A 138 5.92 7.64 6.68
N ARG A 139 6.99 7.98 5.96
CA ARG A 139 8.34 7.55 6.29
C ARG A 139 9.26 8.76 6.38
N ASP A 140 10.06 8.81 7.43
CA ASP A 140 11.16 9.76 7.60
C ASP A 140 12.44 8.96 7.91
N MET A 141 13.58 9.37 7.36
CA MET A 141 14.88 8.69 7.54
C MET A 141 14.84 7.14 7.48
N ARG A 142 14.09 6.57 6.52
CA ARG A 142 13.85 5.11 6.34
C ARG A 142 13.06 4.41 7.45
N GLN A 143 12.56 5.15 8.44
CA GLN A 143 11.68 4.64 9.48
C GLN A 143 10.23 5.04 9.20
N MET A 144 9.28 4.22 9.64
CA MET A 144 7.86 4.54 9.54
C MET A 144 7.48 5.46 10.70
N VAL A 145 6.98 6.64 10.39
CA VAL A 145 6.61 7.67 11.37
C VAL A 145 5.12 7.62 11.66
N ALA A 146 4.30 7.38 10.64
CA ALA A 146 2.84 7.31 10.79
C ALA A 146 2.20 6.43 9.73
N VAL A 147 0.99 5.94 10.03
CA VAL A 147 0.09 5.30 9.06
C VAL A 147 -1.22 6.09 9.08
N GLY A 148 -1.80 6.32 7.91
CA GLY A 148 -3.01 7.13 7.80
C GLY A 148 -4.01 6.60 6.79
N ALA A 149 -5.25 6.99 7.02
CA ALA A 149 -6.38 6.76 6.13
C ALA A 149 -6.95 8.11 5.68
N ILE A 150 -7.18 8.24 4.37
CA ILE A 150 -7.71 9.44 3.75
C ILE A 150 -9.23 9.48 3.94
N LYS A 151 -9.70 10.59 4.49
CA LYS A 151 -11.14 10.83 4.71
C LYS A 151 -11.73 11.70 3.61
N GLN A 152 -10.99 12.70 3.15
CA GLN A 152 -11.44 13.65 2.14
C GLN A 152 -10.29 14.08 1.24
N VAL A 153 -10.57 14.28 -0.05
CA VAL A 153 -9.60 14.74 -1.05
C VAL A 153 -10.17 15.94 -1.78
N GLU A 154 -9.38 17.00 -1.89
CA GLU A 154 -9.60 18.12 -2.81
C GLU A 154 -8.85 17.80 -4.11
N LYS A 155 -9.59 17.41 -5.16
CA LYS A 155 -9.03 17.11 -6.48
C LYS A 155 -8.70 18.42 -7.20
N LYS A 156 -7.57 18.45 -7.88
CA LYS A 156 -7.18 19.59 -8.72
C LYS A 156 -8.03 19.61 -9.99
N ASP A 157 -8.47 20.79 -10.41
CA ASP A 157 -9.22 20.94 -11.65
C ASP A 157 -8.41 20.43 -12.86
N PRO A 158 -9.07 19.82 -13.86
CA PRO A 158 -8.42 19.19 -15.00
C PRO A 158 -7.91 20.25 -15.98
N THR A 159 -6.90 21.01 -15.58
CA THR A 159 -6.16 21.89 -16.49
C THR A 159 -4.85 21.20 -16.84
N GLY A 160 -4.89 20.28 -17.81
CA GLY A 160 -3.68 19.71 -18.40
C GLY A 160 -3.63 18.20 -18.61
N ALA A 161 -4.73 17.46 -18.42
CA ALA A 161 -4.79 16.09 -18.91
C ALA A 161 -4.72 16.12 -20.44
N LYS A 162 -3.55 15.86 -21.03
CA LYS A 162 -3.46 15.48 -22.43
C LYS A 162 -4.26 14.19 -22.57
N ILE A 163 -5.49 14.32 -23.06
CA ILE A 163 -6.26 13.22 -23.64
C ILE A 163 -5.45 12.81 -24.88
N THR A 164 -4.90 11.59 -24.88
CA THR A 164 -4.35 10.94 -26.06
C THR A 164 -4.66 9.46 -25.96
#